data_AF-A0A212TGF4-F1
#
_entry.id   AF-A0A212TGF4-F1
#
_cell.length_a   1.000
_cell.length_b   1.000
_cell.length_c   1.000
_cell.angle_alpha   90.00
_cell.angle_beta   90.00
_cell.angle_gamma   90.00
#
_symmetry.space_group_name_H-M   'P 1'
#
loop_
_entity.id
_entity.type
_entity.pdbx_description
1 polymer ?
#
loop_
_entity_poly.entity_id
_entity_poly.type
_entity_poly.pdbx_seq_one_letter_code
_entity_poly.pdbx_strand_id
1 'polypeptide(L)'
;MFDLHYAARSDLGLGSKERNEDSGYAGPNLLLLCDGMGGHAGGDTASAVVVHHLAELDGDTHVAHEVGDTLLGEIAVANERLAEIVEEHPETRGMGTTCIALLRSAETLAIAHIGDSRAYRLHESGLTQITHDHSFLQLLIDQGHLTEEEAWGHPQRSLITRVLSGRPDDEPDHGVMPLTLGDRFLLCSDGLSDYVRNETIHEVLAAGEDPGETAQTLVDLARRAGTRDNVTVVVADVVRAGAAPSTTPQTVGAAARLAPGQEHLQPAEDDLLLEDFREPESQDAPTQAVPIADDGSITLDGRRLVIGERAFAPRTITRESLVGSTSIGVATRDDGEPVTALSEDEDVLDAQPRAGRGGGRRWLSWLIGLLALLLLAAGAVWWWASRSYFLTEADGRVEIRRGLDLDLAGRELSVHAEESDVKVSDLPGHYAERVREGIAADDLDDARERLDQLRERAAKDSWT
;
A
#
# COMPACT_ATOMS: atom_id res chain seq x y z
N MET A 1 34.91 10.41 4.01
CA MET A 1 34.46 9.01 4.20
C MET A 1 33.50 8.97 5.37
N PHE A 2 32.32 8.44 5.10
CA PHE A 2 31.22 8.32 6.06
C PHE A 2 31.02 6.85 6.44
N ASP A 3 30.34 6.59 7.55
CA ASP A 3 29.80 5.28 7.92
C ASP A 3 28.30 5.44 8.19
N LEU A 4 27.55 4.34 8.21
CA LEU A 4 26.16 4.31 8.65
C LEU A 4 26.09 3.83 10.11
N HIS A 5 25.38 4.57 10.95
CA HIS A 5 24.93 4.11 12.26
C HIS A 5 23.45 3.76 12.17
N TYR A 6 23.11 2.49 12.33
CA TYR A 6 21.80 2.00 11.88
C TYR A 6 21.13 1.06 12.89
N ALA A 7 19.82 0.92 12.73
CA ALA A 7 19.02 -0.10 13.39
C ALA A 7 17.80 -0.46 12.55
N ALA A 8 17.34 -1.71 12.68
CA ALA A 8 16.10 -2.20 12.08
C ALA A 8 15.17 -2.72 13.18
N ARG A 9 13.87 -2.44 13.09
CA ARG A 9 12.83 -2.97 13.98
C ARG A 9 11.64 -3.42 13.14
N SER A 10 11.00 -4.49 13.59
CA SER A 10 9.78 -5.01 12.96
C SER A 10 8.84 -5.55 14.04
N ASP A 11 7.54 -5.28 13.90
CA ASP A 11 6.48 -5.76 14.78
C ASP A 11 5.29 -6.24 13.94
N LEU A 12 4.54 -7.21 14.46
CA LEU A 12 3.36 -7.76 13.77
C LEU A 12 2.20 -6.77 13.66
N GLY A 13 2.18 -5.72 14.50
CA GLY A 13 1.04 -4.85 14.68
C GLY A 13 0.04 -5.40 15.70
N LEU A 14 -1.18 -4.85 15.69
CA LEU A 14 -2.30 -5.31 16.49
C LEU A 14 -3.19 -6.26 15.68
N GLY A 15 -3.83 -7.21 16.35
CA GLY A 15 -4.84 -8.07 15.73
C GLY A 15 -4.45 -9.53 15.78
N SER A 16 -5.03 -10.31 14.87
CA SER A 16 -4.91 -11.78 14.80
C SER A 16 -3.96 -12.27 13.70
N LYS A 17 -3.22 -11.37 13.02
CA LYS A 17 -2.19 -11.79 12.05
C LYS A 17 -1.16 -12.67 12.78
N GLU A 18 -1.00 -13.91 12.32
CA GLU A 18 -0.03 -14.84 12.91
C GLU A 18 1.37 -14.69 12.31
N ARG A 19 1.45 -14.08 11.12
CA ARG A 19 2.68 -13.97 10.32
C ARG A 19 3.07 -12.51 10.08
N ASN A 20 4.38 -12.32 10.02
CA ASN A 20 4.98 -11.05 9.63
C ASN A 20 5.47 -11.25 8.20
N GLU A 21 4.88 -10.53 7.25
CA GLU A 21 5.20 -10.59 5.83
C GLU A 21 6.22 -9.53 5.43
N ASP A 22 6.49 -8.55 6.31
CA ASP A 22 7.61 -7.63 6.14
C ASP A 22 8.95 -8.31 6.39
N SER A 23 9.97 -7.88 5.68
CA SER A 23 11.38 -8.16 5.95
C SER A 23 12.20 -6.88 5.88
N GLY A 24 13.22 -6.77 6.74
CA GLY A 24 14.11 -5.61 6.75
C GLY A 24 15.55 -6.00 7.05
N TYR A 25 16.48 -5.22 6.52
CA TYR A 25 17.92 -5.37 6.77
C TYR A 25 18.60 -4.02 6.95
N ALA A 26 19.51 -3.94 7.91
CA ALA A 26 20.35 -2.78 8.13
C ALA A 26 21.80 -3.21 8.38
N GLY A 27 22.71 -2.75 7.53
CA GLY A 27 24.14 -3.04 7.58
C GLY A 27 25.01 -1.79 7.32
N PRO A 28 26.34 -1.91 7.44
CA PRO A 28 27.30 -0.84 7.16
C PRO A 28 27.18 -0.18 5.78
N ASN A 29 26.70 -0.91 4.78
CA ASN A 29 26.63 -0.45 3.40
C ASN A 29 25.22 -0.57 2.80
N LEU A 30 24.36 -1.45 3.31
CA LEU A 30 23.02 -1.67 2.78
C LEU A 30 21.93 -1.40 3.83
N LEU A 31 20.90 -0.65 3.43
CA LEU A 31 19.62 -0.55 4.13
C LEU A 31 18.55 -1.07 3.19
N LEU A 32 17.67 -1.92 3.69
CA LEU A 32 16.68 -2.61 2.88
C LEU A 32 15.38 -2.82 3.64
N LEU A 33 14.26 -2.65 2.94
CA LEU A 33 12.93 -2.97 3.45
C LEU A 33 12.10 -3.56 2.32
N CYS A 34 11.41 -4.65 2.62
CA CYS A 34 10.52 -5.36 1.72
C CYS A 34 9.22 -5.66 2.46
N ASP A 35 8.10 -5.19 1.94
CA ASP A 35 6.75 -5.49 2.44
C ASP A 35 6.12 -6.56 1.55
N GLY A 36 6.01 -7.76 2.11
CA GLY A 36 5.57 -8.95 1.40
C GLY A 36 4.05 -9.00 1.27
N MET A 37 3.57 -9.22 0.06
CA MET A 37 2.16 -9.39 -0.23
C MET A 37 1.90 -10.70 -0.97
N GLY A 38 0.79 -11.36 -0.67
CA GLY A 38 0.36 -12.54 -1.41
C GLY A 38 -0.66 -13.32 -0.58
N GLY A 39 -1.89 -13.43 -1.07
CA GLY A 39 -3.05 -13.96 -0.34
C GLY A 39 -2.79 -15.26 0.44
N HIS A 40 -3.14 -16.43 -0.11
CA HIS A 40 -3.17 -17.67 0.68
C HIS A 40 -1.80 -18.33 0.98
N ALA A 41 -0.68 -17.81 0.49
CA ALA A 41 0.68 -18.09 0.98
C ALA A 41 1.72 -17.44 0.07
N GLY A 42 2.56 -16.55 0.60
CA GLY A 42 3.82 -16.23 -0.07
C GLY A 42 4.42 -14.86 0.21
N GLY A 43 3.70 -13.93 0.85
CA GLY A 43 4.22 -12.59 1.14
C GLY A 43 5.52 -12.63 1.96
N ASP A 44 5.52 -13.37 3.07
CA ASP A 44 6.69 -13.53 3.92
C ASP A 44 7.87 -14.25 3.23
N THR A 45 7.60 -15.25 2.39
CA THR A 45 8.60 -15.88 1.52
C THR A 45 9.18 -14.87 0.54
N ALA A 46 8.33 -14.11 -0.17
CA ALA A 46 8.76 -13.16 -1.19
C ALA A 46 9.66 -12.07 -0.61
N SER A 47 9.25 -11.45 0.51
CA SER A 47 10.07 -10.42 1.16
C SER A 47 11.37 -11.00 1.71
N ALA A 48 11.36 -12.22 2.26
CA ALA A 48 12.56 -12.86 2.79
C ALA A 48 13.58 -13.21 1.70
N VAL A 49 13.13 -13.75 0.57
CA VAL A 49 14.00 -14.10 -0.58
C VAL A 49 14.74 -12.88 -1.09
N VAL A 50 14.02 -11.76 -1.30
CA VAL A 50 14.62 -10.51 -1.76
C VAL A 50 15.62 -9.98 -0.74
N VAL A 51 15.26 -9.98 0.55
CA VAL A 51 16.15 -9.51 1.62
C VAL A 51 17.41 -10.37 1.75
N HIS A 52 17.29 -11.69 1.75
CA HIS A 52 18.44 -12.59 1.83
C HIS A 52 19.40 -12.40 0.66
N HIS A 53 18.87 -12.29 -0.56
CA HIS A 53 19.72 -12.11 -1.73
C HIS A 53 20.47 -10.78 -1.70
N LEU A 54 19.76 -9.67 -1.48
CA LEU A 54 20.36 -8.35 -1.50
C LEU A 54 21.29 -8.10 -0.31
N ALA A 55 21.05 -8.74 0.84
CA ALA A 55 21.93 -8.63 2.01
C ALA A 55 23.38 -9.07 1.71
N GLU A 56 23.62 -9.88 0.68
CA GLU A 56 24.96 -10.27 0.25
C GLU A 56 25.79 -9.06 -0.22
N LEU A 57 25.14 -8.01 -0.72
CA LEU A 57 25.80 -6.76 -1.15
C LEU A 57 26.39 -5.95 0.01
N ASP A 58 25.98 -6.19 1.25
CA ASP A 58 26.50 -5.40 2.37
C ASP A 58 28.00 -5.64 2.63
N GLY A 59 28.49 -6.84 2.30
CA GLY A 59 29.90 -7.24 2.48
C GLY A 59 30.87 -6.75 1.40
N ASP A 60 30.36 -6.27 0.26
CA ASP A 60 31.16 -5.99 -0.92
C ASP A 60 31.62 -4.53 -1.01
N THR A 61 32.87 -4.34 -1.45
CA THR A 61 33.39 -3.01 -1.76
C THR A 61 32.93 -2.60 -3.15
N HIS A 62 31.84 -1.83 -3.18
CA HIS A 62 31.26 -1.34 -4.42
C HIS A 62 32.02 -0.14 -4.99
N VAL A 63 32.15 -0.06 -6.32
CA VAL A 63 32.73 1.10 -6.98
C VAL A 63 31.65 2.16 -7.21
N ALA A 64 31.92 3.40 -6.79
CA ALA A 64 30.90 4.46 -6.70
C ALA A 64 30.21 4.85 -8.02
N HIS A 65 30.79 4.54 -9.19
CA HIS A 65 30.18 4.84 -10.48
C HIS A 65 29.29 3.72 -11.02
N GLU A 66 29.40 2.51 -10.46
CA GLU A 66 28.65 1.32 -10.87
C GLU A 66 27.61 0.92 -9.83
N VAL A 67 27.65 1.49 -8.62
CA VAL A 67 26.80 1.11 -7.48
C VAL A 67 25.29 1.11 -7.80
N GLY A 68 24.83 2.01 -8.67
CA GLY A 68 23.44 2.02 -9.14
C GLY A 68 23.11 0.83 -10.05
N ASP A 69 23.95 0.57 -11.05
CA ASP A 69 23.78 -0.54 -11.99
C ASP A 69 23.93 -1.90 -11.28
N THR A 70 24.86 -2.01 -10.33
CA THR A 70 25.00 -3.19 -9.47
C THR A 70 23.73 -3.44 -8.68
N LEU A 71 23.19 -2.41 -8.01
CA LEU A 71 21.97 -2.57 -7.22
C LEU A 71 20.79 -3.01 -8.08
N LEU A 72 20.61 -2.41 -9.26
CA LEU A 72 19.53 -2.79 -10.19
C LEU A 72 19.70 -4.21 -10.73
N GLY A 73 20.92 -4.60 -11.08
CA GLY A 73 21.22 -5.95 -11.56
C GLY A 73 20.87 -7.02 -10.52
N GLU A 74 21.23 -6.79 -9.26
CA GLU A 74 20.95 -7.74 -8.18
C GLU A 74 19.46 -7.75 -7.78
N ILE A 75 18.75 -6.63 -7.91
CA ILE A 75 17.28 -6.63 -7.76
C ILE A 75 16.62 -7.44 -8.88
N ALA A 76 17.11 -7.33 -10.13
CA ALA A 76 16.59 -8.15 -11.22
C ALA A 76 16.83 -9.64 -10.97
N VAL A 77 18.01 -10.02 -10.46
CA VAL A 77 18.30 -11.41 -10.05
C VAL A 77 17.41 -11.85 -8.89
N ALA A 78 17.15 -10.99 -7.89
CA ALA A 78 16.20 -11.27 -6.82
C ALA A 78 14.81 -11.59 -7.38
N ASN A 79 14.37 -10.80 -8.36
CA ASN A 79 13.08 -10.94 -8.99
C ASN A 79 13.00 -12.22 -9.84
N GLU A 80 14.07 -12.58 -10.58
CA GLU A 80 14.16 -13.86 -11.28
C GLU A 80 14.01 -15.05 -10.31
N ARG A 81 14.60 -14.98 -9.11
CA ARG A 81 14.40 -16.03 -8.07
C ARG A 81 12.95 -16.13 -7.61
N LEU A 82 12.22 -15.02 -7.50
CA LEU A 82 10.77 -15.07 -7.22
C LEU A 82 10.03 -15.80 -8.35
N ALA A 83 10.41 -15.56 -9.60
CA ALA A 83 9.84 -16.24 -10.76
C ALA A 83 10.06 -17.77 -10.70
N GLU A 84 11.28 -18.19 -10.36
CA GLU A 84 11.64 -19.60 -10.17
C GLU A 84 10.79 -20.25 -9.08
N ILE A 85 10.58 -19.58 -7.95
CA ILE A 85 9.72 -20.09 -6.86
C ILE A 85 8.27 -20.24 -7.32
N VAL A 86 7.71 -19.27 -8.05
CA VAL A 86 6.34 -19.36 -8.58
C VAL A 86 6.20 -20.48 -9.61
N GLU A 87 7.24 -20.74 -10.41
CA GLU A 87 7.27 -21.86 -11.36
C GLU A 87 7.31 -23.21 -10.66
N GLU A 88 8.16 -23.35 -9.63
CA GLU A 88 8.29 -24.58 -8.84
C GLU A 88 7.06 -24.84 -7.96
N HIS A 89 6.41 -23.78 -7.46
CA HIS A 89 5.31 -23.84 -6.50
C HIS A 89 4.13 -22.97 -6.96
N PRO A 90 3.30 -23.46 -7.89
CA PRO A 90 2.17 -22.73 -8.47
C PRO A 90 1.15 -22.16 -7.48
N GLU A 91 1.08 -22.68 -6.26
CA GLU A 91 0.27 -22.19 -5.15
C GLU A 91 0.72 -20.82 -4.63
N THR A 92 1.95 -20.41 -4.90
CA THR A 92 2.50 -19.09 -4.55
C THR A 92 2.19 -18.02 -5.60
N ARG A 93 1.40 -18.35 -6.63
CA ARG A 93 0.99 -17.38 -7.65
C ARG A 93 0.30 -16.19 -7.00
N GLY A 94 0.78 -15.00 -7.35
CA GLY A 94 0.31 -13.75 -6.77
C GLY A 94 1.10 -13.31 -5.54
N MET A 95 2.12 -14.07 -5.12
CA MET A 95 3.13 -13.55 -4.21
C MET A 95 3.91 -12.42 -4.89
N GLY A 96 4.30 -11.45 -4.08
CA GLY A 96 5.18 -10.37 -4.46
C GLY A 96 5.63 -9.61 -3.23
N THR A 97 6.50 -8.63 -3.44
CA THR A 97 6.96 -7.79 -2.35
C THR A 97 7.31 -6.41 -2.87
N THR A 98 7.07 -5.38 -2.05
CA THR A 98 7.74 -4.10 -2.24
C THR A 98 9.24 -4.28 -2.01
N CYS A 99 10.04 -3.30 -2.44
CA CYS A 99 11.45 -3.24 -2.14
C CYS A 99 11.92 -1.79 -2.13
N ILE A 100 12.53 -1.34 -1.03
CA ILE A 100 13.37 -0.14 -0.98
C ILE A 100 14.77 -0.56 -0.59
N ALA A 101 15.75 -0.28 -1.44
CA ALA A 101 17.16 -0.52 -1.16
C ALA A 101 17.98 0.78 -1.24
N LEU A 102 18.80 1.02 -0.21
CA LEU A 102 19.81 2.07 -0.18
C LEU A 102 21.19 1.43 -0.05
N LEU A 103 21.98 1.46 -1.13
CA LEU A 103 23.32 0.87 -1.18
C LEU A 103 24.40 1.96 -1.20
N ARG A 104 25.25 1.95 -0.19
CA ARG A 104 26.35 2.89 -0.03
C ARG A 104 27.59 2.40 -0.75
N SER A 105 28.20 3.30 -1.51
CA SER A 105 29.57 3.18 -1.97
C SER A 105 30.34 4.46 -1.64
N ALA A 106 31.26 4.36 -0.67
CA ALA A 106 32.05 5.48 -0.17
C ALA A 106 31.21 6.69 0.29
N GLU A 107 31.10 7.73 -0.55
CA GLU A 107 30.35 8.98 -0.29
C GLU A 107 29.10 9.11 -1.18
N THR A 108 28.73 8.03 -1.85
CA THR A 108 27.57 7.94 -2.75
C THR A 108 26.59 6.92 -2.21
N LEU A 109 25.30 7.19 -2.41
CA LEU A 109 24.19 6.31 -2.07
C LEU A 109 23.38 6.03 -3.35
N ALA A 110 23.31 4.77 -3.76
CA ALA A 110 22.34 4.29 -4.73
C ALA A 110 21.01 4.02 -4.05
N ILE A 111 19.92 4.29 -4.76
CA ILE A 111 18.55 4.12 -4.29
C ILE A 111 17.81 3.35 -5.35
N ALA A 112 17.07 2.32 -4.95
CA ALA A 112 16.10 1.63 -5.78
C ALA A 112 14.83 1.40 -4.98
N HIS A 113 13.67 1.59 -5.63
CA HIS A 113 12.36 1.48 -5.00
C HIS A 113 11.30 0.93 -5.96
N ILE A 114 10.52 -0.02 -5.47
CA ILE A 114 9.28 -0.47 -6.10
C ILE A 114 8.25 -0.83 -5.02
N GLY A 115 7.06 -0.24 -5.10
CA GLY A 115 5.98 -0.45 -4.14
C GLY A 115 5.49 0.88 -3.55
N ASP A 116 4.82 0.82 -2.42
CA ASP A 116 4.32 1.97 -1.67
C ASP A 116 4.96 2.11 -0.28
N SER A 117 5.89 1.23 0.07
CA SER A 117 6.80 1.47 1.18
C SER A 117 7.58 2.77 0.96
N ARG A 118 7.93 3.47 2.03
CA ARG A 118 8.50 4.83 1.92
C ARG A 118 9.91 4.93 2.46
N ALA A 119 10.74 5.69 1.76
CA ALA A 119 11.99 6.18 2.31
C ALA A 119 11.96 7.70 2.48
N TYR A 120 12.50 8.16 3.61
CA TYR A 120 12.63 9.55 3.96
C TYR A 120 14.09 9.89 4.25
N ARG A 121 14.47 11.13 3.92
CA ARG A 121 15.73 11.75 4.31
C ARG A 121 15.44 12.96 5.18
N LEU A 122 15.92 12.94 6.41
CA LEU A 122 16.03 14.11 7.26
C LEU A 122 17.38 14.77 6.99
N HIS A 123 17.33 15.98 6.44
CA HIS A 123 18.49 16.84 6.23
C HIS A 123 18.34 18.12 7.07
N GLU A 124 19.37 18.97 7.11
CA GLU A 124 19.31 20.27 7.80
C GLU A 124 18.12 21.14 7.33
N SER A 125 17.67 20.95 6.08
CA SER A 125 16.51 21.64 5.50
C SER A 125 15.15 21.08 5.92
N GLY A 126 15.10 19.94 6.61
CA GLY A 126 13.88 19.26 7.03
C GLY A 126 13.75 17.83 6.49
N LEU A 127 12.62 17.20 6.79
CA LEU A 127 12.26 15.87 6.30
C LEU A 127 11.76 15.91 4.86
N THR A 128 12.22 15.00 4.02
CA THR A 128 11.74 14.85 2.64
C THR A 128 11.54 13.37 2.33
N GLN A 129 10.39 13.00 1.78
CA GLN A 129 10.19 11.68 1.20
C GLN A 129 10.99 11.60 -0.10
N ILE A 130 11.85 10.59 -0.22
CA ILE A 130 12.75 10.41 -1.38
C ILE A 130 12.24 9.33 -2.34
N THR A 131 11.26 8.52 -1.92
CA THR A 131 10.51 7.62 -2.79
C THR A 131 9.20 8.27 -3.24
N HIS A 132 8.65 7.77 -4.34
CA HIS A 132 7.32 8.12 -4.81
C HIS A 132 6.50 6.83 -4.90
N ASP A 133 5.34 6.80 -4.26
CA ASP A 133 4.59 5.56 -4.04
C ASP A 133 4.04 5.03 -5.37
N HIS A 134 4.27 3.75 -5.65
CA HIS A 134 3.62 3.03 -6.74
C HIS A 134 2.25 2.53 -6.28
N SER A 135 1.34 3.45 -5.99
CA SER A 135 -0.03 3.15 -5.56
C SER A 135 -1.07 3.83 -6.45
N PHE A 136 -2.29 3.30 -6.46
CA PHE A 136 -3.39 3.87 -7.23
C PHE A 136 -3.76 5.28 -6.71
N LEU A 137 -3.66 5.51 -5.40
CA LEU A 137 -3.92 6.82 -4.81
C LEU A 137 -2.86 7.83 -5.25
N GLN A 138 -1.58 7.43 -5.28
CA GLN A 138 -0.52 8.32 -5.76
C GLN A 138 -0.75 8.73 -7.21
N LEU A 139 -1.21 7.81 -8.07
CA LEU A 139 -1.59 8.14 -9.44
C LEU A 139 -2.70 9.20 -9.51
N LEU A 140 -3.71 9.11 -8.65
CA LEU A 140 -4.78 10.12 -8.57
C LEU A 140 -4.27 11.47 -8.05
N ILE A 141 -3.32 11.46 -7.11
CA ILE A 141 -2.68 12.67 -6.59
C ILE A 141 -1.88 13.35 -7.70
N ASP A 142 -1.05 12.61 -8.43
CA ASP A 142 -0.22 13.14 -9.51
C ASP A 142 -1.06 13.75 -10.65
N GLN A 143 -2.25 13.18 -10.90
CA GLN A 143 -3.21 13.68 -11.87
C GLN A 143 -4.03 14.89 -11.36
N GLY A 144 -3.85 15.29 -10.10
CA GLY A 144 -4.60 16.37 -9.47
C GLY A 144 -6.08 16.02 -9.21
N HIS A 145 -6.42 14.73 -9.20
CA HIS A 145 -7.76 14.24 -8.89
C HIS A 145 -7.99 14.07 -7.39
N LEU A 146 -6.91 13.95 -6.62
CA LEU A 146 -6.93 13.79 -5.17
C LEU A 146 -5.83 14.66 -4.55
N THR A 147 -6.08 15.23 -3.38
CA THR A 147 -5.02 15.84 -2.58
C THR A 147 -4.41 14.81 -1.61
N GLU A 148 -3.19 15.02 -1.14
CA GLU A 148 -2.56 14.14 -0.13
C GLU A 148 -3.42 14.04 1.16
N GLU A 149 -4.07 15.13 1.55
CA GLU A 149 -4.98 15.14 2.71
C GLU A 149 -6.23 14.27 2.48
N GLU A 150 -6.77 14.25 1.25
CA GLU A 150 -7.94 13.43 0.89
C GLU A 150 -7.57 11.96 0.70
N ALA A 151 -6.33 11.68 0.31
CA ALA A 151 -5.80 10.31 0.25
C ALA A 151 -5.65 9.68 1.64
N TRP A 152 -5.42 10.51 2.66
CA TRP A 152 -5.27 10.04 4.03
C TRP A 152 -6.54 9.34 4.55
N GLY A 153 -6.42 8.06 4.90
CA GLY A 153 -7.54 7.26 5.40
C GLY A 153 -8.53 6.82 4.31
N HIS A 154 -8.17 6.96 3.03
CA HIS A 154 -8.99 6.49 1.92
C HIS A 154 -9.16 4.94 1.98
N PRO A 155 -10.35 4.40 1.64
CA PRO A 155 -10.62 2.95 1.75
C PRO A 155 -9.75 2.08 0.86
N GLN A 156 -9.32 2.61 -0.29
CA GLN A 156 -8.53 1.88 -1.29
C GLN A 156 -7.02 2.17 -1.20
N ARG A 157 -6.52 2.60 -0.04
CA ARG A 157 -5.11 3.01 0.11
C ARG A 157 -4.10 1.89 -0.14
N SER A 158 -4.46 0.64 0.17
CA SER A 158 -3.62 -0.55 -0.02
C SER A 158 -3.56 -1.06 -1.47
N LEU A 159 -4.06 -0.30 -2.46
CA LEU A 159 -3.99 -0.70 -3.87
C LEU A 159 -2.64 -0.29 -4.47
N ILE A 160 -1.69 -1.21 -4.42
CA ILE A 160 -0.35 -1.09 -5.02
C ILE A 160 -0.43 -1.35 -6.53
N THR A 161 0.34 -0.61 -7.33
CA THR A 161 0.38 -0.72 -8.80
C THR A 161 1.63 -1.41 -9.33
N ARG A 162 2.74 -1.44 -8.56
CA ARG A 162 4.00 -2.10 -8.94
C ARG A 162 4.64 -2.75 -7.71
N VAL A 163 5.06 -4.00 -7.85
CA VAL A 163 5.83 -4.78 -6.85
C VAL A 163 6.79 -5.72 -7.58
N LEU A 164 7.76 -6.29 -6.88
CA LEU A 164 8.51 -7.43 -7.39
C LEU A 164 7.60 -8.66 -7.33
N SER A 165 7.25 -9.21 -8.48
CA SER A 165 6.30 -10.33 -8.64
C SER A 165 6.89 -11.52 -9.42
N GLY A 166 8.18 -11.45 -9.75
CA GLY A 166 8.85 -12.40 -10.63
C GLY A 166 8.64 -12.12 -12.11
N ARG A 167 8.07 -10.98 -12.48
CA ARG A 167 7.90 -10.61 -13.89
C ARG A 167 9.05 -9.77 -14.39
N PRO A 168 9.51 -9.97 -15.64
CA PRO A 168 10.66 -9.23 -16.17
C PRO A 168 10.41 -7.72 -16.34
N ASP A 169 9.14 -7.27 -16.34
CA ASP A 169 8.73 -5.86 -16.41
C ASP A 169 8.56 -5.18 -15.04
N ASP A 170 8.86 -5.89 -13.94
CA ASP A 170 8.90 -5.31 -12.58
C ASP A 170 10.17 -4.43 -12.41
N GLU A 171 10.20 -3.29 -13.09
CA GLU A 171 11.33 -2.36 -13.06
C GLU A 171 11.25 -1.44 -11.83
N PRO A 172 12.30 -1.31 -10.99
CA PRO A 172 12.32 -0.33 -9.90
C PRO A 172 12.65 1.10 -10.38
N ASP A 173 12.05 2.07 -9.71
CA ASP A 173 12.51 3.46 -9.77
C ASP A 173 13.86 3.57 -9.07
N HIS A 174 14.81 4.32 -9.63
CA HIS A 174 16.18 4.34 -9.11
C HIS A 174 16.86 5.69 -9.26
N GLY A 175 17.91 5.89 -8.48
CA GLY A 175 18.71 7.10 -8.50
C GLY A 175 20.00 6.98 -7.70
N VAL A 176 20.82 8.01 -7.79
CA VAL A 176 22.08 8.11 -7.07
C VAL A 176 22.19 9.50 -6.46
N MET A 177 22.61 9.57 -5.19
CA MET A 177 22.81 10.84 -4.50
C MET A 177 24.08 10.84 -3.64
N PRO A 178 24.70 12.01 -3.39
CA PRO A 178 25.80 12.12 -2.45
C PRO A 178 25.31 11.98 -1.00
N LEU A 179 26.10 11.30 -0.17
CA LEU A 179 25.90 11.27 1.28
C LEU A 179 26.35 12.60 1.89
N THR A 180 25.52 13.15 2.78
CA THR A 180 25.89 14.33 3.57
C THR A 180 25.97 13.95 5.04
N LEU A 181 27.04 14.39 5.70
CA LEU A 181 27.22 14.14 7.14
C LEU A 181 26.04 14.70 7.94
N GLY A 182 25.51 13.89 8.85
CA GLY A 182 24.35 14.28 9.68
C GLY A 182 23.00 14.02 9.03
N ASP A 183 22.95 13.57 7.77
CA ASP A 183 21.71 13.04 7.20
C ASP A 183 21.24 11.83 8.01
N ARG A 184 19.92 11.74 8.19
CA ARG A 184 19.26 10.57 8.76
C ARG A 184 18.26 10.02 7.76
N PHE A 185 18.33 8.73 7.50
CA PHE A 185 17.41 8.01 6.62
C PHE A 185 16.43 7.19 7.45
N LEU A 186 15.19 7.11 6.97
CA LEU A 186 14.16 6.20 7.46
C LEU A 186 13.61 5.44 6.26
N LEU A 187 13.56 4.11 6.33
CA LEU A 187 12.72 3.27 5.47
C LEU A 187 11.59 2.74 6.34
N CYS A 188 10.37 2.72 5.83
CA CYS A 188 9.23 2.15 6.54
C CYS A 188 8.21 1.49 5.60
N SER A 189 7.57 0.42 6.09
CA SER A 189 6.36 -0.14 5.47
C SER A 189 5.15 0.76 5.71
N ASP A 190 4.05 0.47 5.01
CA ASP A 190 2.80 1.22 5.14
C ASP A 190 2.21 1.13 6.57
N GLY A 191 2.52 0.06 7.31
CA GLY A 191 2.14 -0.13 8.71
C GLY A 191 2.64 0.97 9.65
N LEU A 192 3.63 1.77 9.24
CA LEU A 192 3.96 3.05 9.87
C LEU A 192 3.22 4.22 9.20
N SER A 193 3.45 4.43 7.91
CA SER A 193 3.07 5.69 7.22
C SER A 193 1.57 5.88 7.04
N ASP A 194 0.78 4.81 7.09
CA ASP A 194 -0.69 4.89 7.06
C ASP A 194 -1.30 5.32 8.40
N TYR A 195 -0.55 5.15 9.49
CA TYR A 195 -1.03 5.36 10.86
C TYR A 195 -0.39 6.55 11.55
N VAL A 196 0.84 6.90 11.15
CA VAL A 196 1.63 7.98 11.73
C VAL A 196 1.92 9.04 10.67
N ARG A 197 1.50 10.27 10.93
CA ARG A 197 1.68 11.38 9.98
C ARG A 197 3.14 11.81 9.85
N ASN A 198 3.47 12.39 8.70
CA ASN A 198 4.79 12.91 8.37
C ASN A 198 5.31 13.92 9.41
N GLU A 199 4.45 14.75 10.02
CA GLU A 199 4.86 15.69 11.06
C GLU A 199 5.38 14.98 12.30
N THR A 200 4.69 13.93 12.75
CA THR A 200 5.12 13.12 13.90
C THR A 200 6.40 12.35 13.56
N ILE A 201 6.49 11.78 12.35
CA ILE A 201 7.73 11.11 11.90
C ILE A 201 8.90 12.09 11.93
N HIS A 202 8.70 13.32 11.44
CA HIS A 202 9.72 14.36 11.47
C HIS A 202 10.15 14.71 12.90
N GLU A 203 9.21 14.90 13.83
CA GLU A 203 9.52 15.19 15.23
C GLU A 203 10.38 14.09 15.88
N VAL A 204 10.03 12.82 15.64
CA VAL A 204 10.78 11.67 16.19
C VAL A 204 12.18 11.57 15.60
N LEU A 205 12.31 11.71 14.27
CA LEU A 205 13.62 11.67 13.62
C LEU A 205 14.51 12.84 14.06
N ALA A 206 13.94 14.04 14.20
CA ALA A 206 14.65 15.26 14.59
C ALA A 206 15.04 15.33 16.07
N ALA A 207 14.50 14.46 16.92
CA ALA A 207 14.91 14.36 18.33
C ALA A 207 16.39 13.97 18.49
N GLY A 208 16.97 13.31 17.48
CA GLY A 208 18.40 12.98 17.44
C GLY A 208 18.80 11.87 18.42
N GLU A 209 17.84 11.05 18.84
CA GLU A 209 18.08 9.85 19.65
C GLU A 209 18.87 8.79 18.85
N ASP A 210 19.38 7.78 19.55
CA ASP A 210 20.02 6.63 18.91
C ASP A 210 19.10 6.01 17.83
N PRO A 211 19.62 5.53 16.67
CA PRO A 211 18.80 4.91 15.63
C PRO A 211 17.92 3.75 16.14
N GLY A 212 18.42 2.96 17.09
CA GLY A 212 17.68 1.86 17.69
C GLY A 212 16.53 2.32 18.59
N GLU A 213 16.75 3.38 19.37
CA GLU A 213 15.70 4.02 20.18
C GLU A 213 14.66 4.70 19.28
N THR A 214 15.12 5.43 18.27
CA THR A 214 14.29 6.10 17.26
C THR A 214 13.39 5.09 16.54
N ALA A 215 13.97 3.98 16.06
CA ALA A 215 13.24 2.90 15.39
C ALA A 215 12.19 2.28 16.31
N GLN A 216 12.53 2.03 17.59
CA GLN A 216 11.57 1.49 18.55
C GLN A 216 10.43 2.48 18.84
N THR A 217 10.73 3.77 18.98
CA THR A 217 9.73 4.82 19.18
C THR A 217 8.75 4.90 18.01
N LEU A 218 9.22 4.78 16.76
CA LEU A 218 8.35 4.77 15.57
C LEU A 218 7.41 3.56 15.57
N VAL A 219 7.93 2.36 15.86
CA VAL A 219 7.10 1.14 15.99
C VAL A 219 6.06 1.30 17.11
N ASP A 220 6.48 1.78 18.28
CA ASP A 220 5.58 1.99 19.41
C ASP A 220 4.47 3.01 19.10
N LEU A 221 4.79 4.06 18.34
CA LEU A 221 3.81 5.05 17.87
C LEU A 221 2.81 4.43 16.90
N ALA A 222 3.25 3.64 15.93
CA ALA A 222 2.36 2.93 15.02
C ALA A 222 1.40 2.00 15.78
N ARG A 223 1.93 1.23 16.75
CA ARG A 223 1.10 0.35 17.61
C ARG A 223 0.10 1.14 18.43
N ARG A 224 0.49 2.29 19.00
CA ARG A 224 -0.43 3.18 19.75
C ARG A 224 -1.48 3.84 18.86
N ALA A 225 -1.13 4.15 17.61
CA ALA A 225 -2.06 4.63 16.60
C ALA A 225 -3.04 3.54 16.12
N GLY A 226 -2.80 2.29 16.51
CA GLY A 226 -3.70 1.17 16.27
C GLY A 226 -3.39 0.42 14.97
N THR A 227 -2.13 0.43 14.51
CA THR A 227 -1.73 -0.31 13.32
C THR A 227 -2.15 -1.78 13.43
N ARG A 228 -2.86 -2.26 12.42
CA ARG A 228 -3.22 -3.68 12.26
C ARG A 228 -2.34 -4.40 11.25
N ASP A 229 -1.40 -3.67 10.67
CA ASP A 229 -0.45 -4.22 9.72
C ASP A 229 0.89 -4.51 10.36
N ASN A 230 1.70 -5.28 9.65
CA ASN A 230 3.10 -5.41 9.96
C ASN A 230 3.76 -4.03 9.87
N VAL A 231 4.60 -3.71 10.84
CA VAL A 231 5.30 -2.42 10.87
C VAL A 231 6.78 -2.69 10.95
N THR A 232 7.48 -2.30 9.89
CA THR A 232 8.93 -2.44 9.80
C THR A 232 9.56 -1.09 9.51
N VAL A 233 10.64 -0.80 10.23
CA VAL A 233 11.37 0.45 10.11
C VAL A 233 12.87 0.19 10.11
N VAL A 234 13.59 0.90 9.25
CA VAL A 234 15.06 0.94 9.23
C VAL A 234 15.49 2.39 9.35
N VAL A 235 16.29 2.70 10.38
CA VAL A 235 16.82 4.05 10.62
C VAL A 235 18.32 4.02 10.48
N ALA A 236 18.90 5.02 9.80
CA ALA A 236 20.35 5.13 9.66
C ALA A 236 20.84 6.58 9.65
N ASP A 237 21.88 6.85 10.44
CA ASP A 237 22.59 8.13 10.48
C ASP A 237 23.87 8.07 9.66
N VAL A 238 24.12 9.12 8.88
CA VAL A 238 25.40 9.32 8.20
C VAL A 238 26.37 9.95 9.18
N VAL A 239 27.32 9.15 9.66
CA VAL A 239 28.35 9.56 10.63
C VAL A 239 29.73 9.63 9.98
N ARG A 240 30.70 10.26 10.65
CA ARG A 240 32.09 10.22 10.19
C ARG A 240 32.64 8.80 10.34
N ALA A 241 33.45 8.38 9.38
CA ALA A 241 34.09 7.08 9.45
C ALA A 241 34.86 6.86 10.76
N GLY A 242 34.65 5.71 11.41
CA GLY A 242 35.30 5.35 12.67
C GLY A 242 34.68 5.96 13.93
N ALA A 243 33.51 6.61 13.84
CA ALA A 243 32.78 7.17 14.99
C ALA A 243 32.00 6.13 15.83
N ALA A 244 32.36 4.84 15.71
CA ALA A 244 31.79 3.69 16.41
C ALA A 244 30.27 3.43 16.21
N PRO A 245 29.78 3.23 14.97
CA PRO A 245 28.52 2.53 14.77
C PRO A 245 28.63 1.03 15.13
N SER A 246 27.50 0.39 15.42
CA SER A 246 27.39 -1.07 15.35
C SER A 246 27.88 -1.55 13.98
N THR A 247 28.76 -2.54 13.95
CA THR A 247 29.19 -3.21 12.71
C THR A 247 28.48 -4.53 12.48
N THR A 248 27.53 -4.88 13.35
CA THR A 248 26.74 -6.10 13.23
C THR A 248 25.46 -5.77 12.48
N PRO A 249 25.26 -6.33 11.28
CA PRO A 249 24.02 -6.15 10.55
C PRO A 249 22.81 -6.69 11.32
N GLN A 250 21.65 -6.09 11.11
CA GLN A 250 20.39 -6.46 11.74
C GLN A 250 19.40 -6.89 10.65
N THR A 251 18.95 -8.14 10.70
CA THR A 251 17.82 -8.64 9.90
C THR A 251 16.60 -8.73 10.79
N VAL A 252 15.44 -8.28 10.30
CA VAL A 252 14.16 -8.28 11.02
C VAL A 252 13.02 -8.80 10.13
N GLY A 253 11.86 -9.09 10.71
CA GLY A 253 10.69 -9.55 9.95
C GLY A 253 10.77 -11.04 9.59
N ALA A 254 10.22 -11.42 8.43
CA ALA A 254 10.21 -12.79 7.93
C ALA A 254 11.63 -13.32 7.67
N ALA A 255 12.50 -12.50 7.08
CA ALA A 255 13.91 -12.83 6.82
C ALA A 255 14.71 -13.16 8.09
N ALA A 256 14.29 -12.69 9.27
CA ALA A 256 14.95 -13.06 10.53
C ALA A 256 14.54 -14.45 11.05
N ARG A 257 13.40 -14.98 10.58
CA ARG A 257 12.82 -16.26 11.01
C ARG A 257 13.11 -17.38 10.02
N LEU A 258 13.03 -17.08 8.74
CA LEU A 258 13.34 -18.01 7.65
C LEU A 258 14.87 -18.03 7.47
N ALA A 259 15.49 -19.22 7.51
CA ALA A 259 16.90 -19.31 7.17
C ALA A 259 17.07 -19.23 5.63
N PRO A 260 18.20 -18.71 5.11
CA PRO A 260 18.46 -18.69 3.67
C PRO A 260 18.36 -20.10 3.07
N GLY A 261 17.56 -20.29 2.00
CA GLY A 261 17.30 -21.60 1.40
C GLY A 261 16.42 -22.53 2.26
N GLN A 262 15.86 -22.01 3.34
CA GLN A 262 14.77 -22.59 4.14
C GLN A 262 13.58 -21.63 4.14
N GLU A 263 13.38 -20.85 3.07
CA GLU A 263 12.10 -20.22 2.79
C GLU A 263 11.08 -21.33 2.50
N HIS A 264 10.72 -22.06 3.56
CA HIS A 264 9.82 -23.18 3.52
C HIS A 264 8.47 -22.60 3.16
N LEU A 265 8.03 -22.87 1.93
CA LEU A 265 6.62 -22.84 1.62
C LEU A 265 5.97 -23.86 2.54
N GLN A 266 5.46 -23.38 3.66
CA GLN A 266 4.56 -24.22 4.43
C GLN A 266 3.36 -24.44 3.51
N PRO A 267 3.03 -25.70 3.17
CA PRO A 267 1.76 -25.95 2.50
C PRO A 267 0.67 -25.32 3.37
N ALA A 268 -0.36 -24.77 2.73
CA ALA A 268 -1.56 -24.28 3.40
C ALA A 268 -2.23 -25.43 4.16
N GLU A 269 -1.69 -25.83 5.30
CA GLU A 269 -2.26 -26.83 6.18
C GLU A 269 -3.09 -26.08 7.23
N ASP A 270 -4.41 -26.28 7.07
CA ASP A 270 -5.51 -25.94 7.99
C ASP A 270 -6.18 -24.56 7.91
N ASP A 271 -6.12 -23.88 6.76
CA ASP A 271 -7.13 -22.87 6.37
C ASP A 271 -7.95 -23.35 5.15
N LEU A 272 -8.39 -24.61 5.21
CA LEU A 272 -9.38 -25.16 4.27
C LEU A 272 -10.77 -24.60 4.59
N LEU A 273 -11.05 -23.41 4.07
CA LEU A 273 -12.38 -23.08 3.58
C LEU A 273 -12.27 -22.56 2.14
N LEU A 274 -12.40 -23.53 1.24
CA LEU A 274 -12.82 -23.37 -0.15
C LEU A 274 -13.96 -22.34 -0.23
N GLU A 275 -13.67 -21.13 -0.70
CA GLU A 275 -14.61 -20.41 -1.54
C GLU A 275 -14.22 -20.73 -2.98
N ASP A 276 -14.94 -21.68 -3.57
CA ASP A 276 -14.85 -22.04 -4.98
C ASP A 276 -15.15 -20.79 -5.82
N PHE A 277 -14.10 -20.11 -6.28
CA PHE A 277 -14.22 -19.23 -7.44
C PHE A 277 -14.48 -20.11 -8.66
N ARG A 278 -15.77 -20.34 -8.93
CA ARG A 278 -16.23 -20.77 -10.23
C ARG A 278 -15.87 -19.67 -11.23
N GLU A 279 -14.96 -19.97 -12.16
CA GLU A 279 -14.77 -19.11 -13.34
C GLU A 279 -16.14 -18.86 -13.98
N PRO A 280 -16.55 -17.60 -14.20
CA PRO A 280 -17.78 -17.37 -14.95
C PRO A 280 -17.51 -17.78 -16.40
N GLU A 281 -18.17 -18.86 -16.82
CA GLU A 281 -18.30 -19.23 -18.23
C GLU A 281 -18.65 -17.99 -19.04
N SER A 282 -17.87 -17.77 -20.10
CA SER A 282 -18.05 -16.74 -21.10
C SER A 282 -19.51 -16.64 -21.56
N GLN A 283 -20.19 -15.60 -21.12
CA GLN A 283 -21.38 -15.08 -21.80
C GLN A 283 -21.08 -13.66 -22.27
N ASP A 284 -21.05 -13.53 -23.60
CA ASP A 284 -20.88 -12.33 -24.41
C ASP A 284 -21.31 -11.02 -23.72
N ALA A 285 -20.37 -10.35 -23.06
CA ALA A 285 -20.41 -8.91 -22.84
C ALA A 285 -19.45 -8.26 -23.86
N PRO A 286 -19.87 -7.29 -24.67
CA PRO A 286 -19.01 -6.74 -25.71
C PRO A 286 -17.86 -5.97 -25.06
N THR A 287 -16.64 -6.50 -25.18
CA THR A 287 -15.40 -5.74 -25.03
C THR A 287 -15.38 -4.67 -26.12
N GLN A 288 -15.98 -3.50 -25.86
CA GLN A 288 -15.68 -2.32 -26.66
C GLN A 288 -14.30 -1.81 -26.24
N ALA A 289 -13.29 -2.25 -26.99
CA ALA A 289 -12.03 -1.52 -27.06
C ALA A 289 -12.37 -0.06 -27.44
N VAL A 290 -12.03 0.90 -26.58
CA VAL A 290 -12.18 2.31 -26.92
C VAL A 290 -11.10 2.63 -27.96
N PRO A 291 -11.46 3.01 -29.20
CA PRO A 291 -10.45 3.27 -30.23
C PRO A 291 -9.62 4.49 -29.82
N ILE A 292 -8.31 4.28 -29.73
CA ILE A 292 -7.32 5.36 -29.58
C ILE A 292 -7.20 6.04 -30.95
N ALA A 293 -7.41 7.35 -31.00
CA ALA A 293 -7.21 8.11 -32.24
C ALA A 293 -5.71 8.17 -32.58
N ASP A 294 -5.35 8.36 -33.86
CA ASP A 294 -3.95 8.42 -34.32
C ASP A 294 -3.10 9.51 -33.62
N ASP A 295 -3.75 10.44 -32.89
CA ASP A 295 -3.12 11.47 -32.07
C ASP A 295 -3.00 11.12 -30.57
N GLY A 296 -3.22 9.86 -30.20
CA GLY A 296 -3.08 9.35 -28.82
C GLY A 296 -4.21 9.77 -27.87
N SER A 297 -5.31 10.32 -28.38
CA SER A 297 -6.45 10.73 -27.55
C SER A 297 -7.54 9.66 -27.44
N ILE A 298 -8.18 9.59 -26.27
CA ILE A 298 -9.26 8.66 -25.95
C ILE A 298 -10.48 9.49 -25.53
N THR A 299 -11.68 9.11 -26.00
CA THR A 299 -12.94 9.78 -25.59
C THR A 299 -13.76 8.86 -24.71
N LEU A 300 -14.02 9.29 -23.47
CA LEU A 300 -14.86 8.59 -22.48
C LEU A 300 -15.97 9.53 -22.03
N ASP A 301 -17.23 9.06 -22.06
CA ASP A 301 -18.43 9.82 -21.68
C ASP A 301 -18.51 11.24 -22.29
N GLY A 302 -18.12 11.37 -23.57
CA GLY A 302 -18.16 12.63 -24.32
C GLY A 302 -17.04 13.62 -23.97
N ARG A 303 -16.07 13.23 -23.14
CA ARG A 303 -14.88 14.02 -22.81
C ARG A 303 -13.64 13.42 -23.46
N ARG A 304 -12.87 14.28 -24.14
CA ARG A 304 -11.62 13.90 -24.81
C ARG A 304 -10.45 14.05 -23.85
N LEU A 305 -9.72 12.96 -23.61
CA LEU A 305 -8.49 12.88 -22.82
C LEU A 305 -7.31 12.72 -23.77
N VAL A 306 -6.25 13.51 -23.58
CA VAL A 306 -5.02 13.45 -24.38
C VAL A 306 -3.90 12.94 -23.46
N ILE A 307 -3.29 11.81 -23.82
CA ILE A 307 -2.12 11.29 -23.11
C ILE A 307 -0.93 12.18 -23.50
N GLY A 308 -0.52 13.06 -22.59
CA GLY A 308 0.63 13.94 -22.82
C GLY A 308 1.94 13.20 -22.59
N GLU A 309 2.80 13.10 -23.60
CA GLU A 309 4.21 12.75 -23.43
C GLU A 309 4.89 13.78 -22.51
N ARG A 310 5.31 13.35 -21.32
CA ARG A 310 6.44 13.98 -20.64
C ARG A 310 7.49 12.94 -20.31
N ALA A 311 8.54 13.00 -21.12
CA ALA A 311 9.82 12.37 -20.91
C ALA A 311 10.38 12.70 -19.52
N PHE A 312 10.70 11.65 -18.77
CA PHE A 312 11.65 11.70 -17.67
C PHE A 312 13.01 12.10 -18.24
N ALA A 313 13.60 13.21 -17.77
CA ALA A 313 14.98 13.56 -18.07
C ALA A 313 15.85 13.19 -16.86
N PRO A 314 16.87 12.33 -17.00
CA PRO A 314 17.79 12.03 -15.93
C PRO A 314 18.65 13.26 -15.64
N ARG A 315 18.60 13.79 -14.41
CA ARG A 315 19.53 14.85 -13.97
C ARG A 315 20.82 14.21 -13.47
N THR A 316 21.76 13.98 -14.38
CA THR A 316 23.17 13.73 -14.01
C THR A 316 23.79 15.06 -13.60
N ILE A 317 24.01 15.29 -12.30
CA ILE A 317 24.81 16.43 -11.82
C ILE A 317 26.28 16.02 -11.85
N THR A 318 27.03 16.49 -12.85
CA THR A 318 28.50 16.40 -12.87
C THR A 318 29.13 17.68 -12.31
N ARG A 319 30.29 17.51 -11.68
CA ARG A 319 30.99 18.49 -10.82
C ARG A 319 31.69 19.64 -11.59
N GLU A 320 31.34 19.92 -12.84
CA GLU A 320 32.07 20.89 -13.69
C GLU A 320 31.27 22.10 -14.21
N SER A 321 29.97 22.26 -13.88
CA SER A 321 29.23 23.50 -14.22
C SER A 321 29.07 24.43 -13.02
N LEU A 322 30.20 25.00 -12.58
CA LEU A 322 30.22 26.14 -11.66
C LEU A 322 31.18 27.21 -12.19
N VAL A 323 31.09 27.54 -13.48
CA VAL A 323 31.65 28.79 -14.03
C VAL A 323 30.82 29.21 -15.24
N GLY A 324 30.11 30.34 -15.14
CA GLY A 324 29.76 31.13 -16.31
C GLY A 324 28.27 31.36 -16.56
N SER A 325 27.91 32.64 -16.53
CA SER A 325 26.74 33.27 -17.16
C SER A 325 25.35 32.91 -16.64
N THR A 326 24.88 33.77 -15.74
CA THR A 326 23.66 34.56 -15.87
C THR A 326 23.05 34.54 -17.29
N SER A 327 21.86 33.95 -17.45
CA SER A 327 20.82 34.46 -18.37
C SER A 327 19.46 33.88 -17.99
N ILE A 328 18.63 34.74 -17.39
CA ILE A 328 17.19 34.53 -17.22
C ILE A 328 16.56 34.77 -18.60
N GLY A 329 16.01 33.71 -19.20
CA GLY A 329 15.27 33.78 -20.47
C GLY A 329 13.86 34.31 -20.25
N VAL A 330 13.64 35.56 -20.66
CA VAL A 330 12.34 36.23 -20.78
C VAL A 330 11.64 35.70 -22.03
N ALA A 331 10.34 35.39 -21.93
CA ALA A 331 9.50 34.98 -23.06
C ALA A 331 9.31 36.13 -24.08
N THR A 332 9.51 35.85 -25.37
CA THR A 332 9.25 36.76 -26.49
C THR A 332 7.96 36.38 -27.22
N ARG A 333 7.21 37.39 -27.71
CA ARG A 333 6.06 37.22 -28.63
C ARG A 333 6.53 37.21 -30.09
N ASP A 334 5.69 36.63 -30.95
CA ASP A 334 5.96 36.27 -32.37
C ASP A 334 6.07 37.45 -33.37
N ASP A 335 6.30 38.67 -32.89
CA ASP A 335 6.45 39.87 -33.73
C ASP A 335 7.76 40.64 -33.51
N GLY A 336 8.68 40.11 -32.70
CA GLY A 336 10.08 40.55 -32.68
C GLY A 336 10.38 41.86 -31.94
N GLU A 337 9.44 42.39 -31.14
CA GLU A 337 9.70 43.55 -30.26
C GLU A 337 9.92 43.10 -28.79
N PRO A 338 10.92 43.67 -28.07
CA PRO A 338 11.23 43.30 -26.70
C PRO A 338 10.21 43.87 -25.70
N VAL A 339 9.73 43.02 -24.78
CA VAL A 339 8.87 43.44 -23.65
C VAL A 339 9.75 43.77 -22.44
N THR A 340 9.87 45.07 -22.12
CA THR A 340 10.55 45.57 -20.92
C THR A 340 9.65 45.44 -19.69
N ALA A 341 10.22 44.92 -18.60
CA ALA A 341 9.58 44.84 -17.30
C ALA A 341 9.75 46.13 -16.49
N LEU A 342 8.68 46.50 -15.79
CA LEU A 342 8.55 47.38 -14.63
C LEU A 342 8.75 48.89 -14.83
N SER A 343 7.70 49.64 -14.51
CA SER A 343 7.81 50.93 -13.81
C SER A 343 6.68 51.03 -12.79
N GLU A 344 7.05 51.14 -11.52
CA GLU A 344 6.21 51.74 -10.48
C GLU A 344 5.97 53.21 -10.86
N ASP A 345 4.72 53.67 -10.76
CA ASP A 345 4.38 54.98 -10.21
C ASP A 345 2.84 55.12 -10.08
N GLU A 346 2.48 55.92 -9.09
CA GLU A 346 1.20 56.11 -8.40
C GLU A 346 -0.02 56.43 -9.28
N ASP A 347 -1.22 56.02 -8.83
CA ASP A 347 -2.33 56.97 -8.68
C ASP A 347 -3.44 56.46 -7.75
N VAL A 348 -3.75 57.31 -6.77
CA VAL A 348 -4.80 57.21 -5.76
C VAL A 348 -6.18 57.34 -6.41
N LEU A 349 -7.11 56.41 -6.17
CA LEU A 349 -8.55 56.69 -6.26
C LEU A 349 -9.36 55.94 -5.19
N ASP A 350 -10.03 56.78 -4.41
CA ASP A 350 -10.93 56.56 -3.28
C ASP A 350 -12.19 55.75 -3.65
N ALA A 351 -12.50 54.69 -2.90
CA ALA A 351 -13.80 54.03 -2.95
C ALA A 351 -14.16 53.33 -1.63
N GLN A 352 -14.98 54.02 -0.83
CA GLN A 352 -15.67 53.62 0.40
C GLN A 352 -16.32 52.21 0.36
N PRO A 353 -16.34 51.45 1.47
CA PRO A 353 -17.11 50.21 1.57
C PRO A 353 -18.60 50.50 1.81
N ARG A 354 -19.48 49.96 0.95
CA ARG A 354 -20.93 49.95 1.18
C ARG A 354 -21.36 48.69 1.93
N ALA A 355 -21.99 48.89 3.09
CA ALA A 355 -22.73 47.86 3.82
C ALA A 355 -24.08 47.56 3.16
N GLY A 356 -24.51 46.28 3.18
CA GLY A 356 -25.84 45.88 2.69
C GLY A 356 -26.19 44.39 2.81
N ARG A 357 -26.64 43.99 4.00
CA ARG A 357 -27.55 42.88 4.40
C ARG A 357 -28.03 41.83 3.37
N GLY A 358 -28.00 40.56 3.79
CA GLY A 358 -28.86 39.50 3.22
C GLY A 358 -28.55 38.06 3.67
N GLY A 359 -28.34 37.79 4.96
CA GLY A 359 -28.22 36.43 5.49
C GLY A 359 -29.59 35.77 5.68
N GLY A 360 -29.78 34.57 5.13
CA GLY A 360 -30.91 33.70 5.48
C GLY A 360 -31.33 32.75 4.37
N ARG A 361 -30.64 31.60 4.24
CA ARG A 361 -31.15 30.28 3.75
C ARG A 361 -30.07 29.27 3.35
N ARG A 362 -28.78 29.58 3.44
CA ARG A 362 -27.71 28.62 3.07
C ARG A 362 -27.64 27.40 3.99
N TRP A 363 -28.00 27.51 5.27
CA TRP A 363 -28.04 26.35 6.17
C TRP A 363 -29.14 25.34 5.79
N LEU A 364 -30.23 25.81 5.16
CA LEU A 364 -31.33 24.96 4.72
C LEU A 364 -30.93 24.10 3.52
N SER A 365 -30.05 24.58 2.63
CA SER A 365 -29.49 23.78 1.53
C SER A 365 -28.52 22.71 2.03
N TRP A 366 -27.75 22.97 3.08
CA TRP A 366 -26.90 21.95 3.73
C TRP A 366 -27.72 20.87 4.42
N LEU A 367 -28.82 21.23 5.09
CA LEU A 367 -29.74 20.25 5.70
C LEU A 367 -30.48 19.40 4.67
N ILE A 368 -30.91 19.99 3.55
CA ILE A 368 -31.55 19.24 2.46
C ILE A 368 -30.53 18.29 1.81
N GLY A 369 -29.28 18.73 1.62
CA GLY A 369 -28.20 17.87 1.10
C GLY A 369 -27.89 16.70 2.03
N LEU A 370 -27.78 16.94 3.33
CA LEU A 370 -27.55 15.90 4.33
C LEU A 370 -28.73 14.91 4.41
N LEU A 371 -29.97 15.41 4.37
CA LEU A 371 -31.16 14.56 4.38
C LEU A 371 -31.26 13.70 3.12
N ALA A 372 -30.91 14.25 1.95
CA ALA A 372 -30.87 13.50 0.71
C ALA A 372 -29.78 12.40 0.74
N LEU A 373 -28.60 12.69 1.30
CA LEU A 373 -27.53 11.71 1.49
C LEU A 373 -27.95 10.59 2.44
N LEU A 374 -28.60 10.93 3.56
CA LEU A 374 -29.11 9.94 4.52
C LEU A 374 -30.22 9.07 3.90
N LEU A 375 -31.10 9.63 3.08
CA LEU A 375 -32.12 8.87 2.36
C LEU A 375 -31.52 7.95 1.29
N LEU A 376 -30.46 8.39 0.60
CA LEU A 376 -29.72 7.56 -0.35
C LEU A 376 -28.99 6.42 0.36
N ALA A 377 -28.31 6.69 1.47
CA ALA A 377 -27.66 5.66 2.28
C ALA A 377 -28.68 4.66 2.85
N ALA A 378 -29.79 5.15 3.40
CA ALA A 378 -30.88 4.30 3.88
C ALA A 378 -31.52 3.48 2.75
N GLY A 379 -31.65 4.05 1.55
CA GLY A 379 -32.12 3.36 0.36
C GLY A 379 -31.14 2.27 -0.11
N ALA A 380 -29.83 2.54 -0.07
CA ALA A 380 -28.79 1.57 -0.41
C ALA A 380 -28.74 0.42 0.60
N VAL A 381 -28.84 0.72 1.91
CA VAL A 381 -28.91 -0.29 2.97
C VAL A 381 -30.20 -1.11 2.85
N TRP A 382 -31.35 -0.48 2.59
CA TRP A 382 -32.61 -1.18 2.37
C TRP A 382 -32.58 -2.03 1.11
N TRP A 383 -31.98 -1.54 0.02
CA TRP A 383 -31.81 -2.28 -1.23
C TRP A 383 -30.90 -3.50 -1.05
N TRP A 384 -29.79 -3.35 -0.33
CA TRP A 384 -28.89 -4.45 0.03
C TRP A 384 -29.57 -5.47 0.94
N ALA A 385 -30.19 -5.02 2.03
CA ALA A 385 -30.95 -5.86 2.96
C ALA A 385 -32.14 -6.57 2.32
N SER A 386 -32.76 -5.99 1.29
CA SER A 386 -33.86 -6.62 0.56
C SER A 386 -33.41 -7.78 -0.33
N ARG A 387 -32.10 -7.94 -0.55
CA ARG A 387 -31.50 -8.95 -1.44
C ARG A 387 -30.70 -10.01 -0.69
N SER A 388 -30.28 -9.76 0.55
CA SER A 388 -29.52 -10.71 1.35
C SER A 388 -30.39 -11.86 1.89
N TYR A 389 -29.82 -13.04 1.92
CA TYR A 389 -30.36 -14.23 2.58
C TYR A 389 -29.38 -14.69 3.67
N PHE A 390 -29.85 -15.47 4.63
CA PHE A 390 -28.97 -16.09 5.60
C PHE A 390 -29.58 -17.39 6.12
N LEU A 391 -28.72 -18.32 6.55
CA LEU A 391 -29.11 -19.59 7.16
C LEU A 391 -28.96 -19.46 8.67
N THR A 392 -30.04 -19.72 9.41
CA THR A 392 -30.04 -19.66 10.88
C THR A 392 -30.71 -20.88 11.50
N GLU A 393 -30.56 -21.09 12.82
CA GLU A 393 -31.26 -22.15 13.56
C GLU A 393 -32.69 -21.69 13.92
N ALA A 394 -33.68 -22.43 13.46
CA ALA A 394 -35.07 -22.30 13.90
C ALA A 394 -35.63 -23.68 14.28
N ASP A 395 -36.20 -23.79 15.48
CA ASP A 395 -36.78 -25.05 16.01
C ASP A 395 -35.86 -26.28 15.90
N GLY A 396 -34.54 -26.09 16.03
CA GLY A 396 -33.53 -27.15 15.95
C GLY A 396 -33.15 -27.57 14.53
N ARG A 397 -33.59 -26.83 13.51
CA ARG A 397 -33.33 -27.07 12.09
C ARG A 397 -32.67 -25.87 11.44
N VAL A 398 -31.96 -26.11 10.34
CA VAL A 398 -31.40 -25.04 9.52
C VAL A 398 -32.54 -24.41 8.72
N GLU A 399 -32.67 -23.10 8.73
CA GLU A 399 -33.73 -22.36 8.02
C GLU A 399 -33.11 -21.26 7.17
N ILE A 400 -33.59 -21.11 5.92
CA ILE A 400 -33.20 -19.99 5.06
C ILE A 400 -34.17 -18.83 5.30
N ARG A 401 -33.62 -17.70 5.74
CA ARG A 401 -34.37 -16.46 5.96
C ARG A 401 -33.90 -15.37 5.01
N ARG A 402 -34.82 -14.48 4.62
CA ARG A 402 -34.53 -13.31 3.78
C ARG A 402 -34.58 -12.04 4.60
N GLY A 403 -33.52 -11.23 4.55
CA GLY A 403 -33.44 -9.95 5.27
C GLY A 403 -32.15 -9.79 6.07
N LEU A 404 -32.21 -8.96 7.11
CA LEU A 404 -31.11 -8.72 8.05
C LEU A 404 -31.31 -9.55 9.31
N ASP A 405 -30.25 -10.20 9.77
CA ASP A 405 -30.21 -10.84 11.09
C ASP A 405 -29.98 -9.80 12.20
N LEU A 406 -30.97 -8.91 12.36
CA LEU A 406 -30.95 -7.84 13.35
C LEU A 406 -32.31 -7.77 14.05
N ASP A 407 -32.29 -7.89 15.38
CA ASP A 407 -33.44 -7.56 16.21
C ASP A 407 -33.46 -6.05 16.49
N LEU A 408 -34.40 -5.35 15.85
CA LEU A 408 -34.63 -3.93 16.04
C LEU A 408 -35.95 -3.72 16.77
N ALA A 409 -35.84 -3.44 18.08
CA ALA A 409 -36.97 -3.16 18.97
C ALA A 409 -38.00 -4.32 19.11
N GLY A 410 -37.52 -5.56 19.15
CA GLY A 410 -38.35 -6.76 19.38
C GLY A 410 -39.14 -7.18 18.14
N ARG A 411 -38.64 -6.83 16.95
CA ARG A 411 -39.21 -7.22 15.66
C ARG A 411 -38.10 -7.74 14.78
N GLU A 412 -38.17 -9.02 14.45
CA GLU A 412 -37.31 -9.64 13.46
C GLU A 412 -37.55 -9.01 12.09
N LEU A 413 -36.50 -8.46 11.48
CA LEU A 413 -36.53 -7.85 10.15
C LEU A 413 -36.27 -8.88 9.03
N SER A 414 -36.56 -10.15 9.30
CA SER A 414 -36.35 -11.26 8.38
C SER A 414 -37.67 -11.99 8.13
N VAL A 415 -37.96 -12.23 6.85
CA VAL A 415 -39.15 -12.97 6.42
C VAL A 415 -38.73 -14.40 6.11
N HIS A 416 -39.53 -15.36 6.58
CA HIS A 416 -39.34 -16.78 6.30
C HIS A 416 -39.35 -17.04 4.79
N ALA A 417 -38.28 -17.66 4.27
CA ALA A 417 -38.16 -17.99 2.85
C ALA A 417 -38.34 -19.48 2.60
N GLU A 418 -37.62 -20.36 3.32
CA GLU A 418 -37.69 -21.81 3.13
C GLU A 418 -37.23 -22.60 4.38
N GLU A 419 -37.97 -23.65 4.76
CA GLU A 419 -37.66 -24.54 5.89
C GLU A 419 -36.89 -25.79 5.40
N SER A 420 -35.79 -26.17 6.07
CA SER A 420 -34.99 -27.36 5.70
C SER A 420 -35.31 -28.59 6.53
N ASP A 421 -34.99 -29.77 5.97
CA ASP A 421 -35.02 -31.06 6.66
C ASP A 421 -33.75 -31.35 7.48
N VAL A 422 -32.69 -30.54 7.35
CA VAL A 422 -31.42 -30.68 8.08
C VAL A 422 -31.56 -30.23 9.54
N LYS A 423 -31.25 -31.11 10.49
CA LYS A 423 -31.20 -30.76 11.91
C LYS A 423 -29.83 -30.20 12.29
N VAL A 424 -29.82 -29.15 13.11
CA VAL A 424 -28.56 -28.55 13.60
C VAL A 424 -27.78 -29.51 14.50
N SER A 425 -28.48 -30.44 15.18
CA SER A 425 -27.85 -31.49 15.99
C SER A 425 -27.03 -32.50 15.19
N ASP A 426 -27.31 -32.62 13.90
CA ASP A 426 -26.68 -33.61 13.02
C ASP A 426 -25.47 -32.99 12.31
N LEU A 427 -25.13 -31.73 12.60
CA LEU A 427 -23.97 -31.02 12.07
C LEU A 427 -22.77 -31.13 13.02
N PRO A 428 -21.53 -31.19 12.49
CA PRO A 428 -20.33 -31.07 13.31
C PRO A 428 -20.33 -29.77 14.11
N GLY A 429 -19.74 -29.80 15.32
CA GLY A 429 -19.90 -28.75 16.33
C GLY A 429 -19.58 -27.32 15.86
N HIS A 430 -18.59 -27.15 14.98
CA HIS A 430 -18.26 -25.84 14.42
C HIS A 430 -19.28 -25.34 13.39
N TYR A 431 -19.88 -26.23 12.60
CA TYR A 431 -20.94 -25.86 11.66
C TYR A 431 -22.26 -25.57 12.38
N ALA A 432 -22.57 -26.33 13.43
CA ALA A 432 -23.73 -26.05 14.27
C ALA A 432 -23.67 -24.66 14.92
N GLU A 433 -22.48 -24.24 15.36
CA GLU A 433 -22.28 -22.90 15.92
C GLU A 433 -22.40 -21.81 14.86
N ARG A 434 -21.81 -22.01 13.68
CA ARG A 434 -21.95 -21.04 12.57
C ARG A 434 -23.39 -20.87 12.09
N VAL A 435 -24.20 -21.93 12.09
CA VAL A 435 -25.63 -21.81 11.78
C VAL A 435 -26.35 -21.01 12.85
N ARG A 436 -26.00 -21.16 14.14
CA ARG A 436 -26.58 -20.34 15.22
C ARG A 436 -26.20 -18.86 15.13
N GLU A 437 -24.98 -18.59 14.66
CA GLU A 437 -24.48 -17.23 14.47
C GLU A 437 -25.03 -16.55 13.19
N GLY A 438 -25.66 -17.31 12.30
CA GLY A 438 -26.21 -16.81 11.04
C GLY A 438 -25.19 -16.85 9.90
N ILE A 439 -25.37 -17.75 8.94
CA ILE A 439 -24.52 -17.84 7.76
C ILE A 439 -25.10 -16.97 6.64
N ALA A 440 -24.43 -15.86 6.31
CA ALA A 440 -24.86 -14.98 5.22
C ALA A 440 -24.78 -15.68 3.85
N ALA A 441 -25.72 -15.31 2.97
CA ALA A 441 -25.80 -15.74 1.58
C ALA A 441 -26.23 -14.56 0.69
N ASP A 442 -25.64 -14.47 -0.50
CA ASP A 442 -25.82 -13.31 -1.40
C ASP A 442 -27.18 -13.34 -2.12
N ASP A 443 -27.70 -14.54 -2.39
CA ASP A 443 -29.03 -14.77 -2.95
C ASP A 443 -29.64 -16.12 -2.49
N LEU A 444 -30.83 -16.46 -2.99
CA LEU A 444 -31.55 -17.67 -2.60
C LEU A 444 -30.89 -18.95 -3.13
N ASP A 445 -30.22 -18.88 -4.28
CA ASP A 445 -29.58 -20.04 -4.88
C ASP A 445 -28.25 -20.35 -4.16
N ASP A 446 -27.49 -19.32 -3.78
CA ASP A 446 -26.34 -19.42 -2.86
C ASP A 446 -26.76 -19.99 -1.48
N ALA A 447 -27.89 -19.51 -0.94
CA ALA A 447 -28.41 -20.04 0.32
C ALA A 447 -28.78 -21.54 0.24
N ARG A 448 -29.30 -21.99 -0.91
CA ARG A 448 -29.62 -23.41 -1.16
C ARG A 448 -28.38 -24.26 -1.34
N GLU A 449 -27.38 -23.76 -2.07
CA GLU A 449 -26.10 -24.44 -2.26
C GLU A 449 -25.39 -24.67 -0.92
N ARG A 450 -25.35 -23.64 -0.07
CA ARG A 450 -24.82 -23.75 1.31
C ARG A 450 -25.61 -24.75 2.15
N LEU A 451 -26.93 -24.78 1.98
CA LEU A 451 -27.79 -25.76 2.67
C LEU A 451 -27.51 -27.19 2.21
N ASP A 452 -27.30 -27.42 0.92
CA ASP A 452 -26.94 -28.72 0.36
C ASP A 452 -25.58 -29.20 0.86
N GLN A 453 -24.60 -28.30 0.98
CA GLN A 453 -23.30 -28.61 1.59
C GLN A 453 -23.44 -29.00 3.07
N LEU A 454 -24.31 -28.33 3.83
CA LEU A 454 -24.61 -28.71 5.22
C LEU A 454 -25.29 -30.08 5.29
N ARG A 455 -26.19 -30.38 4.33
CA ARG A 455 -26.87 -31.68 4.22
C ARG A 455 -25.87 -32.82 3.94
N GLU A 456 -24.93 -32.63 3.03
CA GLU A 456 -23.89 -33.63 2.75
C GLU A 456 -22.97 -33.89 3.95
N ARG A 457 -22.66 -32.83 4.70
CA ARG A 457 -21.82 -32.94 5.91
C ARG A 457 -22.54 -33.63 7.05
N ALA A 458 -23.83 -33.33 7.27
CA ALA A 458 -24.66 -34.05 8.23
C ALA A 458 -24.78 -35.55 7.88
N ALA A 459 -24.88 -35.86 6.58
CA ALA A 459 -24.92 -37.24 6.12
C ALA A 459 -23.60 -38.00 6.37
N LYS A 460 -22.43 -37.35 6.25
CA LYS A 460 -21.12 -37.97 6.50
C LYS A 460 -20.88 -38.33 7.97
N ASP A 461 -21.36 -37.51 8.91
CA ASP A 461 -21.14 -37.75 10.35
C ASP A 461 -22.03 -38.88 10.90
N SER A 462 -23.15 -39.18 10.23
CA SER A 462 -24.06 -40.28 10.61
C SER A 462 -23.50 -41.71 10.39
N TRP A 463 -22.31 -41.85 9.79
CA TRP A 463 -21.64 -43.14 9.54
C TRP A 463 -20.48 -43.44 10.50
N THR A 464 -20.19 -42.53 11.42
CA THR A 464 -19.25 -42.69 12.55
C THR A 464 -20.00 -42.85 13.86
#